data_AF-A0A944ZJR6-F1
#
_entry.id   AF-A0A944ZJR6-F1
#
_cell.length_a   1.000
_cell.length_b   1.000
_cell.length_c   1.000
_cell.angle_alpha   90.00
_cell.angle_beta   90.00
_cell.angle_gamma   90.00
#
_symmetry.space_group_name_H-M   'P 1'
#
loop_
_entity.id
_entity.type
_entity.pdbx_description
1 polymer ?
#
loop_
_entity_poly.entity_id
_entity_poly.type
_entity_poly.pdbx_seq_one_letter_code
_entity_poly.pdbx_strand_id
1 'polypeptide(L)'
;HARMYHRGHPNWISVRLSVPENSKATSGALLFHAGKEIGKITSLGSFSEDSVFRGIAMIRHEVAKEKTLLSLSVDEPSEIVHEPLPSKIV
;
A
#
# COMPACT_ATOMS: atom_id res chain seq x y z
N HIS A 1 -15.52 17.16 -13.20
CA HIS A 1 -14.28 16.37 -13.26
C HIS A 1 -14.63 14.92 -13.67
N ALA A 2 -14.97 14.68 -14.94
CA ALA A 2 -15.52 13.39 -15.41
C ALA A 2 -14.52 12.54 -16.23
N ARG A 3 -13.40 13.12 -16.64
CA ARG A 3 -12.42 12.46 -17.53
C ARG A 3 -11.81 11.18 -16.95
N MET A 4 -11.63 11.09 -15.63
CA MET A 4 -11.03 9.92 -14.98
C MET A 4 -11.99 8.71 -15.02
N TYR A 5 -13.28 8.92 -14.79
CA TYR A 5 -14.31 7.87 -14.86
C TYR A 5 -14.51 7.29 -16.27
N HIS A 6 -14.33 8.10 -17.32
CA HIS A 6 -14.53 7.66 -18.70
C HIS A 6 -13.33 6.90 -19.29
N ARG A 7 -12.15 6.92 -18.65
CA ARG A 7 -10.94 6.22 -19.11
C ARG A 7 -10.84 4.78 -18.59
N GLY A 8 -11.83 4.29 -17.85
CA GLY A 8 -11.80 3.00 -17.18
C GLY A 8 -11.31 3.08 -15.73
N HIS A 9 -10.84 1.95 -15.19
CA HIS A 9 -10.44 1.85 -13.78
C HIS A 9 -9.22 2.74 -13.49
N PRO A 10 -9.18 3.50 -12.37
CA PRO A 10 -7.98 4.20 -11.96
C PRO A 10 -6.78 3.24 -11.91
N ASN A 11 -5.67 3.62 -12.54
CA ASN A 11 -4.42 2.83 -12.55
C ASN A 11 -3.81 2.66 -11.15
N TRP A 12 -4.26 3.48 -10.20
CA TRP A 12 -3.79 3.54 -8.84
C TRP A 12 -4.99 3.52 -7.90
N ILE A 13 -4.88 2.78 -6.79
CA ILE A 13 -5.92 2.68 -5.76
C ILE A 13 -5.29 2.85 -4.38
N SER A 14 -6.08 3.40 -3.45
CA SER A 14 -5.68 3.55 -2.06
C SER A 14 -5.96 2.27 -1.29
N VAL A 15 -4.97 1.80 -0.53
CA VAL A 15 -5.03 0.59 0.29
C VAL A 15 -4.59 0.89 1.72
N ARG A 16 -5.09 0.12 2.68
CA ARG A 16 -4.56 0.07 4.04
C ARG A 16 -3.31 -0.79 4.04
N LEU A 17 -2.29 -0.38 4.80
CA LEU A 17 -1.09 -1.15 5.05
C LEU A 17 -1.01 -1.63 6.50
N SER A 18 -0.44 -2.82 6.67
CA SER A 18 0.12 -3.30 7.93
C SER A 18 1.61 -3.52 7.72
N VAL A 19 2.41 -2.74 8.43
CA VAL A 19 3.86 -2.69 8.28
C VAL A 19 4.51 -3.17 9.59
N PRO A 20 5.48 -4.09 9.56
CA PRO A 20 6.21 -4.49 10.77
C PRO A 20 6.85 -3.29 11.49
N GLU A 21 6.79 -3.23 12.82
CA GLU A 21 7.32 -2.09 13.60
C GLU A 21 8.85 -1.88 13.47
N ASN A 22 9.59 -2.93 13.14
CA ASN A 22 11.03 -2.89 12.90
C ASN A 22 11.37 -2.41 11.47
N SER A 23 10.36 -2.18 10.64
CA SER A 23 10.52 -1.67 9.28
C SER A 23 10.97 -0.22 9.29
N LYS A 24 11.80 0.16 8.31
CA LYS A 24 12.22 1.56 8.07
C LYS A 24 11.19 2.37 7.28
N ALA A 25 9.95 1.89 7.21
CA ALA A 25 8.90 2.51 6.44
C ALA A 25 8.61 3.93 6.93
N THR A 26 8.38 4.83 5.99
CA THR A 26 7.99 6.21 6.26
C THR A 26 7.01 6.69 5.21
N SER A 27 6.30 7.78 5.49
CA SER A 27 5.49 8.44 4.47
C SER A 27 6.37 8.90 3.31
N GLY A 28 5.92 8.63 2.08
CA GLY A 28 6.67 8.86 0.85
C GLY A 28 7.57 7.70 0.42
N ALA A 29 7.78 6.67 1.25
CA ALA A 29 8.57 5.52 0.86
C ALA A 29 7.92 4.78 -0.33
N LEU A 30 8.77 4.34 -1.26
CA LEU A 30 8.35 3.52 -2.40
C LEU A 30 8.06 2.09 -1.94
N LEU A 31 7.15 1.44 -2.67
CA LEU A 31 6.77 0.05 -2.46
C LEU A 31 7.08 -0.74 -3.71
N PHE A 32 7.61 -1.94 -3.51
CA PHE A 32 8.01 -2.84 -4.57
C PHE A 32 7.32 -4.20 -4.44
N HIS A 33 7.13 -4.84 -5.59
CA HIS A 33 6.74 -6.24 -5.69
C HIS A 33 7.40 -6.86 -6.92
N ALA A 34 8.02 -8.03 -6.76
CA ALA A 34 8.73 -8.73 -7.84
C ALA A 34 9.73 -7.83 -8.61
N GLY A 35 10.46 -6.96 -7.88
CA GLY A 35 11.44 -6.03 -8.46
C GLY A 35 10.88 -4.81 -9.20
N LYS A 36 9.55 -4.64 -9.23
CA LYS A 36 8.88 -3.49 -9.85
C LYS A 36 8.39 -2.51 -8.80
N GLU A 37 8.51 -1.21 -9.05
CA GLU A 37 7.84 -0.18 -8.26
C GLU A 37 6.32 -0.26 -8.48
N ILE A 38 5.57 -0.48 -7.40
CA ILE A 38 4.11 -0.65 -7.45
C ILE A 38 3.36 0.47 -6.75
N GLY A 39 4.06 1.38 -6.05
CA GLY A 39 3.45 2.53 -5.41
C GLY A 39 4.24 3.15 -4.29
N LYS A 40 3.53 3.88 -3.44
CA LYS A 40 4.14 4.63 -2.34
C LYS A 40 3.23 4.72 -1.13
N ILE A 41 3.85 4.75 0.04
CA ILE A 41 3.17 5.05 1.31
C ILE A 41 2.78 6.55 1.29
N THR A 42 1.52 6.85 1.55
CA THR A 42 1.02 8.23 1.63
C THR A 42 0.86 8.73 3.05
N SER A 43 0.61 7.82 3.98
CA SER A 43 0.60 8.11 5.42
C SER A 43 0.95 6.85 6.19
N LEU A 44 1.62 7.04 7.33
CA LEU A 44 1.97 5.98 8.26
C LEU A 44 1.69 6.49 9.66
N GLY A 45 0.95 5.71 10.43
CA GLY A 45 0.65 5.97 11.83
C GLY A 45 1.19 4.83 12.69
N SER A 46 1.63 5.19 13.88
CA SER A 46 1.91 4.23 14.94
C SER A 46 0.61 3.79 15.58
N PHE A 47 0.31 2.50 15.54
CA PHE A 47 -0.76 1.90 16.33
C PHE A 47 -0.09 1.02 17.38
N SER A 48 -0.40 1.24 18.66
CA SER A 48 0.29 0.59 19.78
C SER A 48 -0.13 -0.86 20.00
N GLU A 49 -1.27 -1.27 19.44
CA GLU A 49 -1.70 -2.67 19.48
C GLU A 49 -1.12 -3.40 18.26
N ASP A 50 -0.62 -4.62 18.49
CA ASP A 50 -0.15 -5.58 17.49
C ASP A 50 1.27 -5.41 16.91
N SER A 51 2.14 -4.56 17.47
CA SER A 51 3.55 -4.42 17.01
C SER A 51 3.67 -4.11 15.50
N VAL A 52 2.69 -3.39 14.95
CA VAL A 52 2.63 -3.01 13.53
C VAL A 52 2.26 -1.54 13.37
N PHE A 53 2.89 -0.89 12.39
CA PHE A 53 2.45 0.40 11.92
C PHE A 53 1.29 0.24 10.93
N ARG A 54 0.27 1.07 11.09
CA ARG A 54 -0.88 1.13 10.18
C ARG A 54 -0.68 2.30 9.24
N GLY A 55 -0.82 2.07 7.94
CA GLY A 55 -0.60 3.10 6.94
C GLY A 55 -1.65 3.10 5.85
N ILE A 56 -1.56 4.10 4.98
CA ILE A 56 -2.23 4.16 3.70
C ILE A 56 -1.17 4.24 2.61
N ALA A 57 -1.40 3.53 1.50
CA ALA A 57 -0.58 3.65 0.31
C ALA A 57 -1.44 3.78 -0.94
N MET A 58 -0.85 4.43 -1.95
CA MET A 58 -1.37 4.38 -3.31
C MET A 58 -0.56 3.34 -4.08
N ILE A 59 -1.21 2.28 -4.53
CA ILE A 59 -0.58 1.20 -5.29
C ILE A 59 -1.28 0.93 -6.63
N ARG A 60 -0.60 0.23 -7.53
CA ARG A 60 -1.18 -0.19 -8.81
C ARG A 60 -2.40 -1.09 -8.57
N HIS A 61 -3.48 -0.80 -9.31
CA HIS A 61 -4.72 -1.55 -9.20
C HIS A 61 -4.55 -3.06 -9.50
N GLU A 62 -3.62 -3.43 -10.39
CA GLU A 62 -3.30 -4.83 -10.69
C GLU A 62 -2.81 -5.60 -9.45
N VAL A 63 -1.96 -4.96 -8.64
CA VAL A 63 -1.40 -5.52 -7.41
C VAL A 63 -2.41 -5.53 -6.27
N ALA A 64 -3.28 -4.51 -6.19
CA ALA A 64 -4.26 -4.39 -5.11
C ALA A 64 -5.30 -5.53 -5.07
N LYS A 65 -5.51 -6.22 -6.19
CA LYS A 65 -6.42 -7.38 -6.26
C LYS A 65 -5.80 -8.65 -5.70
N GLU A 66 -4.49 -8.73 -5.74
CA GLU A 66 -3.73 -9.89 -5.32
C GLU A 66 -3.27 -9.63 -3.88
N LYS A 67 -3.44 -10.58 -2.96
CA LYS A 67 -2.97 -10.45 -1.57
C LYS A 67 -1.44 -10.63 -1.49
N THR A 68 -0.71 -9.91 -2.32
CA THR A 68 0.75 -9.97 -2.43
C THR A 68 1.39 -9.20 -1.29
N LEU A 69 2.54 -9.69 -0.83
CA LEU A 69 3.39 -8.94 0.08
C LEU A 69 4.22 -7.92 -0.69
N LEU A 70 4.47 -6.78 -0.05
CA LEU A 70 5.22 -5.66 -0.59
C LEU A 70 6.52 -5.48 0.20
N SER A 71 7.53 -4.91 -0.44
CA SER A 71 8.81 -4.53 0.18
C SER A 71 9.09 -3.03 0.02
N LEU A 72 9.99 -2.49 0.83
CA LEU A 72 10.44 -1.08 0.71
C LEU A 72 11.54 -0.90 -0.34
N SER A 73 12.22 -1.98 -0.72
CA SER A 73 13.22 -1.99 -1.79
C SER A 73 13.19 -3.32 -2.55
N VAL A 74 13.88 -3.38 -3.69
CA VAL A 74 13.97 -4.59 -4.52
C VAL A 74 14.74 -5.72 -3.81
N ASP A 75 15.67 -5.37 -2.91
CA ASP A 75 16.56 -6.31 -2.22
C ASP A 75 16.08 -6.66 -0.80
N GLU A 76 15.01 -6.04 -0.34
CA GLU A 76 14.42 -6.29 0.98
C GLU A 76 13.33 -7.37 0.94
N PRO A 77 13.15 -8.13 2.04
CA PRO A 77 12.07 -9.09 2.14
C PRO A 77 10.70 -8.40 2.00
N SER A 78 9.77 -9.09 1.35
CA SER A 78 8.39 -8.63 1.23
C SER A 78 7.60 -9.00 2.48
N GLU A 79 7.41 -8.04 3.38
CA GLU A 79 6.76 -8.26 4.68
C GLU A 79 5.56 -7.33 4.91
N ILE A 80 5.35 -6.35 4.03
CA ILE A 80 4.27 -5.38 4.16
C ILE A 80 2.99 -5.97 3.56
N VAL A 81 1.95 -6.07 4.39
CA VAL A 81 0.62 -6.53 3.98
C VAL A 81 -0.21 -5.33 3.56
N HIS A 82 -1.00 -5.50 2.48
CA HIS A 82 -1.98 -4.51 2.06
C HIS A 82 -3.39 -5.09 1.98
N GLU A 83 -4.39 -4.24 2.22
CA GLU A 83 -5.80 -4.58 2.13
C GLU A 83 -6.58 -3.45 1.47
N PRO A 84 -7.62 -3.76 0.66
CA PRO A 84 -8.52 -2.74 0.14
C PRO A 84 -9.14 -1.90 1.26
N LEU A 85 -9.28 -0.60 1.02
CA LEU A 85 -10.03 0.24 1.94
C LEU A 85 -11.49 -0.20 2.03
N PRO A 86 -12.12 -0.09 3.21
CA PRO A 86 -13.54 -0.37 3.35
C PRO A 86 -14.33 0.56 2.41
N SER A 87 -15.14 -0.03 1.53
CA SER A 87 -15.95 0.68 0.55
C SER A 87 -17.26 1.24 1.13
N LYS A 88 -17.60 0.84 2.36
CA LYS A 88 -18.71 1.35 3.14
C LYS A 88 -18.19 1.78 4.51
N ILE A 89 -18.42 3.04 4.83
CA ILE A 89 -18.35 3.54 6.22
C ILE A 89 -19.74 3.23 6.77
N VAL A 90 -19.81 2.31 7.74
CA VAL A 90 -21.06 1.93 8.41
C VAL A 90 -21.26 2.82 9.63
#